data_AF-A0A914BCB3-F1
#
_entry.id   AF-A0A914BCB3-F1
#
_cell.length_a   1.000
_cell.length_b   1.000
_cell.length_c   1.000
_cell.angle_alpha   90.00
_cell.angle_beta   90.00
_cell.angle_gamma   90.00
#
_symmetry.space_group_name_H-M   'P 1'
#
loop_
_entity.id
_entity.type
_entity.pdbx_description
1 polymer ?
#
loop_
_entity_poly.entity_id
_entity_poly.type
_entity_poly.pdbx_seq_one_letter_code
_entity_poly.pdbx_strand_id
1 'polypeptide(L)'
;MWGGAALWRFSKYLIAAEVAAFGAAYYVWHKMNVSQDYRRHMHENYPYILELFYRTAEMGQIKDARPNDYRAWGILGNTDTDSGTGSS
;
A
#
# COMPACT_ATOMS: atom_id res chain seq x y z
N MET A 1 -2.71 -21.30 41.58
CA MET A 1 -2.58 -19.84 41.39
C MET A 1 -1.65 -19.61 40.20
N TRP A 2 -2.19 -19.48 38.98
CA TRP A 2 -1.38 -19.13 37.81
C TRP A 2 -1.01 -17.65 37.95
N GLY A 3 0.27 -17.37 38.23
CA GLY A 3 0.74 -16.06 38.66
C GLY A 3 0.66 -15.01 37.56
N GLY A 4 0.20 -13.81 37.92
CA GLY A 4 0.09 -12.65 37.00
C GLY A 4 1.39 -12.25 36.29
N ALA A 5 2.54 -12.75 36.74
CA ALA A 5 3.83 -12.59 36.06
C ALA A 5 3.89 -13.28 34.68
N ALA A 6 3.21 -14.41 34.49
CA ALA A 6 3.14 -15.08 33.20
C ALA A 6 2.28 -14.28 32.20
N LEU A 7 1.12 -13.79 32.65
CA LEU A 7 0.23 -12.96 31.84
C LEU A 7 0.91 -11.65 31.43
N TRP A 8 1.62 -11.00 32.35
CA TRP A 8 2.38 -9.77 32.09
C TRP A 8 3.49 -9.97 31.04
N ARG A 9 4.14 -11.14 31.02
CA ARG A 9 5.11 -11.48 29.98
C ARG A 9 4.44 -11.66 28.62
N PHE A 10 3.35 -12.41 28.54
CA PHE A 10 2.58 -12.57 27.30
C PHE A 10 2.09 -11.23 26.74
N SER A 11 1.55 -10.35 27.59
CA SER A 11 1.13 -9.01 27.16
C SER A 11 2.27 -8.18 26.58
N LYS A 12 3.47 -8.23 27.17
CA LYS A 12 4.65 -7.51 26.62
C LYS A 12 5.05 -8.03 25.25
N TYR A 13 5.03 -9.35 25.03
CA TYR A 13 5.32 -9.92 23.72
C TYR A 13 4.26 -9.56 22.70
N LEU A 14 2.98 -9.53 23.09
CA LEU A 14 1.87 -9.17 22.23
C LEU A 14 2.00 -7.69 21.80
N ILE A 15 2.25 -6.78 22.75
CA ILE A 15 2.49 -5.36 22.45
C ILE A 15 3.71 -5.18 21.54
N ALA A 16 4.82 -5.88 21.82
CA ALA A 16 6.01 -5.81 20.98
C ALA A 16 5.74 -6.33 19.55
N ALA A 17 4.95 -7.40 19.41
CA ALA A 17 4.54 -7.94 18.12
C ALA A 17 3.63 -6.98 17.36
N GLU A 18 2.67 -6.34 18.03
CA GLU A 18 1.83 -5.31 17.42
C GLU A 18 2.66 -4.12 16.95
N VAL A 19 3.55 -3.59 17.79
CA VAL A 19 4.44 -2.47 17.41
C VAL A 19 5.33 -2.85 16.24
N ALA A 20 5.86 -4.08 16.21
CA ALA A 20 6.66 -4.57 15.09
C ALA A 20 5.82 -4.68 13.80
N ALA A 21 4.58 -5.19 13.89
CA ALA A 21 3.68 -5.30 12.76
C ALA A 21 3.27 -3.92 12.21
N PHE A 22 2.90 -2.97 13.09
CA PHE A 22 2.61 -1.59 12.71
C PHE A 22 3.83 -0.89 12.13
N GLY A 23 5.01 -1.08 12.72
CA GLY A 23 6.26 -0.52 12.22
C GLY A 23 6.63 -1.06 10.83
N ALA A 24 6.48 -2.37 10.61
CA ALA A 24 6.69 -2.99 9.31
C ALA A 24 5.67 -2.48 8.26
N ALA A 25 4.39 -2.40 8.63
CA ALA A 25 3.35 -1.86 7.75
C ALA A 25 3.63 -0.39 7.38
N TYR A 26 4.02 0.45 8.36
CA TYR A 26 4.41 1.83 8.12
C TYR A 26 5.65 1.95 7.24
N TYR A 27 6.65 1.10 7.47
CA TYR A 27 7.86 1.08 6.65
C TYR A 27 7.53 0.76 5.18
N VAL A 28 6.71 -0.27 4.94
CA VAL A 28 6.23 -0.62 3.59
C VAL A 28 5.45 0.54 2.99
N TRP A 29 4.52 1.16 3.74
CA TRP A 29 3.76 2.32 3.31
C TRP A 29 4.66 3.51 2.94
N HIS A 30 5.67 3.81 3.75
CA HIS A 30 6.63 4.88 3.51
C HIS A 30 7.45 4.61 2.25
N LYS A 31 7.98 3.39 2.12
CA LYS A 31 8.70 2.94 0.91
C LYS A 31 7.84 3.04 -0.36
N MET A 32 6.58 2.65 -0.29
CA MET A 32 5.62 2.78 -1.40
C MET A 32 5.36 4.23 -1.77
N ASN A 33 5.33 5.17 -0.83
CA ASN A 33 5.16 6.59 -1.16
C ASN A 33 6.42 7.20 -1.80
N VAL A 34 7.61 6.80 -1.35
CA VAL A 34 8.88 7.38 -1.80
C VAL A 34 9.33 6.83 -3.15
N SER A 35 9.09 5.54 -3.45
CA SER A 35 9.61 4.89 -4.66
C SER A 35 8.53 4.21 -5.47
N GLN A 36 8.43 4.64 -6.73
CA GLN A 36 7.53 4.05 -7.71
C GLN A 36 7.99 2.65 -8.18
N ASP A 37 9.30 2.39 -8.26
CA ASP A 37 9.80 1.04 -8.58
C ASP A 37 9.45 0.02 -7.49
N TYR A 38 9.44 0.44 -6.22
CA TYR A 38 8.99 -0.42 -5.13
C TYR A 38 7.49 -0.73 -5.25
N ARG A 39 6.67 0.24 -5.66
CA ARG A 39 5.25 0.00 -5.97
C ARG A 39 5.07 -1.02 -7.09
N ARG A 40 5.94 -1.03 -8.12
CA ARG A 40 5.91 -2.06 -9.19
C ARG A 40 6.25 -3.45 -8.65
N HIS A 41 7.29 -3.55 -7.84
CA HIS A 41 7.66 -4.83 -7.22
C HIS A 41 6.53 -5.37 -6.31
N MET A 42 5.89 -4.50 -5.53
CA MET A 42 4.74 -4.85 -4.70
C MET A 42 3.52 -5.26 -5.54
N HIS A 43 3.30 -4.63 -6.70
CA HIS A 43 2.25 -5.04 -7.64
C HIS A 43 2.45 -6.49 -8.12
N GLU A 44 3.69 -6.87 -8.41
CA GLU A 44 4.03 -8.20 -8.93
C GLU A 44 4.01 -9.29 -7.84
N ASN A 45 4.49 -8.99 -6.62
CA ASN A 45 4.67 -10.00 -5.58
C ASN A 45 3.52 -10.02 -4.55
N TYR A 46 2.91 -8.86 -4.27
CA TYR A 46 1.90 -8.69 -3.22
C TYR A 46 0.75 -7.76 -3.68
N PRO A 47 0.01 -8.13 -4.74
CA PRO A 47 -1.00 -7.27 -5.33
C PRO A 47 -2.09 -6.84 -4.34
N TYR A 48 -2.45 -7.70 -3.38
CA TYR A 48 -3.45 -7.41 -2.35
C TYR A 48 -3.05 -6.24 -1.43
N ILE A 49 -1.77 -6.14 -1.05
CA ILE A 49 -1.29 -5.06 -0.17
C ILE A 49 -1.34 -3.73 -0.91
N LEU A 50 -0.95 -3.74 -2.19
CA LEU A 50 -1.00 -2.56 -3.05
C LEU A 50 -2.43 -2.11 -3.33
N GLU A 51 -3.37 -3.05 -3.51
CA GLU A 51 -4.78 -2.74 -3.66
C GLU A 51 -5.34 -2.06 -2.41
N LEU A 52 -4.99 -2.56 -1.22
CA LEU A 52 -5.39 -1.93 0.04
C LEU A 52 -4.83 -0.50 0.14
N PHE A 53 -3.56 -0.29 -0.23
CA PHE A 53 -2.95 1.03 -0.30
C PHE A 53 -3.73 1.98 -1.23
N TYR A 54 -4.07 1.55 -2.44
CA TYR A 54 -4.89 2.36 -3.35
C TYR A 54 -6.29 2.62 -2.79
N ARG A 55 -6.94 1.62 -2.20
CA ARG A 55 -8.27 1.79 -1.59
C ARG A 55 -8.24 2.80 -0.45
N THR A 56 -7.19 2.79 0.36
CA THR A 56 -6.99 3.79 1.43
C THR A 56 -6.74 5.18 0.88
N ALA A 57 -5.98 5.31 -0.21
CA ALA A 57 -5.77 6.59 -0.89
C ALA A 57 -7.07 7.12 -1.54
N GLU A 58 -7.87 6.24 -2.15
CA GLU A 58 -9.17 6.56 -2.74
C GLU A 58 -10.19 7.01 -1.67
N MET A 59 -10.18 6.38 -0.48
CA MET A 59 -10.96 6.85 0.68
C MET A 59 -10.53 8.25 1.12
N GLY A 60 -9.26 8.61 0.96
CA GLY A 60 -8.71 9.95 1.15
C GLY A 60 -8.91 10.90 -0.04
N GLN A 61 -9.74 10.53 -1.03
CA GLN A 61 -10.00 11.27 -2.28
C GLN A 61 -8.80 11.42 -3.23
N ILE A 62 -7.69 10.71 -3.03
CA ILE A 62 -6.53 10.72 -3.93
C ILE A 62 -6.70 9.58 -4.94
N LYS A 63 -7.34 9.87 -6.08
CA LYS A 63 -7.63 8.88 -7.14
C LYS A 63 -6.53 8.77 -8.20
N ASP A 64 -5.59 9.72 -8.21
CA ASP A 64 -4.59 9.83 -9.29
C ASP A 64 -3.39 8.89 -9.14
N ALA A 65 -3.18 8.32 -7.95
CA ALA A 65 -2.00 7.49 -7.65
C ALA A 65 -1.92 6.23 -8.55
N ARG A 66 -3.03 5.50 -8.69
CA ARG A 66 -3.10 4.28 -9.52
C ARG A 66 -2.88 4.55 -11.01
N PRO A 67 -3.64 5.45 -11.68
CA PRO A 67 -3.44 5.72 -13.10
C PRO A 67 -2.08 6.35 -13.39
N ASN A 68 -1.54 7.19 -12.50
CA ASN A 68 -0.21 7.76 -12.68
C ASN A 68 0.89 6.68 -12.63
N ASP A 69 0.77 5.71 -11.71
CA ASP A 69 1.69 4.57 -11.63
C ASP A 69 1.60 3.68 -12.87
N TYR A 70 0.38 3.37 -13.32
CA TYR A 70 0.17 2.49 -14.48
C TYR A 70 0.65 3.14 -15.78
N ARG A 71 0.52 4.46 -15.92
CA ARG A 71 1.08 5.22 -17.04
C ARG A 71 2.60 5.18 -17.04
N ALA A 72 3.23 5.42 -15.90
CA ALA A 72 4.70 5.42 -15.83
C ALA A 72 5.32 4.01 -15.86
N TRP A 73 4.55 2.95 -15.64
CA TRP A 73 4.94 1.57 -15.94
C TRP A 73 4.62 1.12 -17.36
N GLY A 74 3.97 1.96 -18.17
CA GLY A 74 3.58 1.61 -19.55
C GLY A 74 2.46 0.57 -19.64
N ILE A 75 1.72 0.35 -18.56
CA ILE A 75 0.57 -0.56 -18.50
C ILE A 75 -0.66 0.10 -19.14
N LEU A 76 -0.83 1.40 -18.91
CA LEU A 76 -1.75 2.23 -19.70
C LEU A 76 -1.00 2.69 -20.95
N GLY A 77 -1.27 2.05 -22.09
CA GLY A 77 -0.82 2.57 -23.39
C GLY A 77 -1.46 3.94 -23.67
N ASN A 78 -0.87 4.72 -24.59
CA ASN A 78 -1.33 6.06 -25.01
C ASN A 78 -2.80 6.17 -25.49
N THR A 79 -3.62 5.12 -25.37
CA THR A 79 -4.99 5.02 -25.88
C THR A 79 -6.00 5.92 -25.18
N ASP A 80 -5.64 6.53 -24.05
CA ASP A 80 -6.56 7.41 -23.32
C ASP A 80 -6.47 8.88 -23.77
N THR A 81 -5.57 9.21 -24.71
CA THR A 81 -5.44 10.58 -25.24
C THR A 81 -6.30 10.83 -26.50
N ASP A 82 -6.95 9.80 -27.05
CA ASP A 82 -7.72 9.89 -28.32
C ASP A 82 -9.24 9.78 -28.16
N SER A 83 -9.79 9.73 -26.94
CA SER A 83 -11.26 9.75 -26.74
C SER A 83 -11.86 11.15 -26.54
N GLY A 84 -11.06 12.22 -26.67
CA GLY A 84 -11.49 13.60 -26.40
C GLY A 84 -11.48 14.58 -27.58
N THR A 85 -10.97 14.22 -28.74
CA THR A 85 -10.94 15.15 -29.90
C THR A 85 -11.28 14.42 -31.19
N GLY A 86 -12.58 14.29 -31.46
CA GLY A 86 -13.06 13.82 -32.75
C GLY A 86 -14.56 13.56 -32.76
N SER A 87 -15.37 14.60 -32.78
CA SER A 87 -16.68 14.59 -33.46
C SER A 87 -17.15 16.03 -33.70
N SER A 88 -17.42 16.28 -34.98
CA SER A 88 -17.82 17.48 -35.70
C SER A 88 -19.03 18.26 -35.18
#